data_AF-A0AAW1JQR5-F1
#
_entry.id   AF-A0AAW1JQR5-F1
#
_cell.length_a   1.000
_cell.length_b   1.000
_cell.length_c   1.000
_cell.angle_alpha   90.00
_cell.angle_beta   90.00
_cell.angle_gamma   90.00
#
_symmetry.space_group_name_H-M   'P 1'
#
loop_
_entity.id
_entity.type
_entity.pdbx_description
1 polymer ?
#
loop_
_entity_poly.entity_id
_entity_poly.type
_entity_poly.pdbx_seq_one_letter_code
_entity_poly.pdbx_strand_id
1 'polypeptide(L)'
;MDKSTSSKKKDRKTIEKNRRNQIKDLYSQLNSVVPHEGSCSRDTMPLPDQIDEATNYITQLQGNVESLRQQRDNLRGGRGGSRPSRTGLSNSPVQIQINETNGAIEIILVTGLECQFVFRRMLMLLMLIILLLNPLFFTPFMLRWVMQHQAIQ
;
A
#
# COMPACT_ATOMS: atom_id res chain seq x y z
N MET A 1 49.82 4.90 45.92
CA MET A 1 49.90 3.93 44.82
C MET A 1 48.46 3.62 44.40
N ASP A 2 47.78 4.49 43.66
CA ASP A 2 46.29 4.47 43.58
C ASP A 2 45.72 4.72 42.17
N LYS A 3 46.53 4.56 41.12
CA LYS A 3 46.13 4.89 39.74
C LYS A 3 45.22 3.82 39.10
N SER A 4 45.28 2.57 39.55
CA SER A 4 44.60 1.41 38.94
C SER A 4 43.13 1.24 39.35
N THR A 5 42.71 1.78 40.50
CA THR A 5 41.30 1.69 40.96
C THR A 5 40.44 2.82 40.37
N SER A 6 41.05 3.98 40.13
CA SER A 6 40.43 5.15 39.49
C SER A 6 40.06 4.89 38.03
N SER A 7 40.94 4.22 37.26
CA SER A 7 40.65 3.85 35.86
C SER A 7 39.48 2.88 35.75
N LYS A 8 39.51 1.76 36.50
CA LYS A 8 38.40 0.78 36.55
C LYS A 8 37.05 1.43 36.91
N LYS A 9 37.04 2.41 37.82
CA LYS A 9 35.83 3.17 38.19
C LYS A 9 35.33 4.05 37.04
N LYS A 10 36.22 4.68 36.27
CA LYS A 10 35.86 5.46 35.07
C LYS A 10 35.30 4.57 33.95
N ASP A 11 35.89 3.39 33.76
CA ASP A 11 35.42 2.41 32.77
C ASP A 11 34.02 1.91 33.13
N ARG A 12 33.80 1.54 34.39
CA ARG A 12 32.47 1.12 34.88
C ARG A 12 31.41 2.22 34.68
N LYS A 13 31.75 3.49 34.96
CA LYS A 13 30.83 4.62 34.73
C LYS A 13 30.50 4.80 33.24
N THR A 14 31.48 4.59 32.37
CA THR A 14 31.32 4.72 30.92
C THR A 14 30.45 3.61 30.35
N ILE A 15 30.69 2.36 30.76
CA ILE A 15 29.90 1.19 30.37
C ILE A 15 28.44 1.39 30.77
N GLU A 16 28.19 1.78 32.03
CA GLU A 16 26.83 2.00 32.51
C GLU A 16 26.14 3.19 31.83
N LYS A 17 26.89 4.25 31.48
CA LYS A 17 26.34 5.34 30.67
C LYS A 17 25.93 4.86 29.29
N ASN A 18 26.77 4.07 28.62
CA ASN A 18 26.47 3.52 27.31
C ASN A 18 25.22 2.64 27.34
N ARG A 19 25.11 1.78 28.36
CA ARG A 19 23.93 0.94 28.59
C ARG A 19 22.64 1.77 28.72
N ARG A 20 22.67 2.88 29.48
CA ARG A 20 21.52 3.78 29.64
C ARG A 20 21.15 4.50 28.35
N ASN A 21 22.14 4.93 27.57
CA ASN A 21 21.90 5.58 26.28
C ASN A 21 21.23 4.61 25.29
N GLN A 22 21.72 3.37 25.20
CA GLN A 22 21.11 2.33 24.36
C GLN A 22 19.63 2.12 24.70
N ILE A 23 19.29 2.02 25.98
CA ILE A 23 17.90 1.89 26.43
C ILE A 23 17.07 3.10 26.01
N LYS A 24 17.60 4.32 26.19
CA LYS A 24 16.91 5.56 25.80
C LYS A 24 16.62 5.60 24.30
N ASP A 25 17.58 5.20 23.48
CA ASP A 25 17.45 5.18 22.02
C ASP A 25 16.39 4.16 21.56
N LEU A 26 16.32 3.00 22.22
CA LEU A 26 15.29 1.99 21.95
C LEU A 26 13.88 2.50 22.30
N TYR A 27 13.71 3.19 23.43
CA TYR A 27 12.42 3.79 23.78
C TYR A 27 12.01 4.88 22.79
N SER A 28 12.96 5.71 22.33
CA SER A 28 12.66 6.72 21.31
C SER A 28 12.16 6.08 20.00
N GLN A 29 12.75 4.96 19.60
CA GLN A 29 12.31 4.22 18.42
C GLN A 29 10.92 3.60 18.62
N LEU A 30 10.67 2.97 19.79
CA LEU A 30 9.36 2.42 20.12
C LEU A 30 8.28 3.50 20.08
N ASN A 31 8.54 4.66 20.67
CA ASN A 31 7.60 5.77 20.74
C ASN A 31 7.30 6.38 19.36
N SER A 32 8.18 6.20 18.37
CA SER A 32 7.96 6.67 17.00
C SER A 32 6.99 5.81 16.18
N VAL A 33 6.81 4.54 16.56
CA VAL A 33 6.00 3.58 15.79
C VAL A 33 4.62 3.33 16.38
N VAL A 34 4.42 3.67 17.66
CA VAL A 34 3.13 3.51 18.35
C VAL A 34 2.30 4.79 18.18
N PRO A 35 1.06 4.72 17.66
CA PRO A 35 0.16 5.86 17.53
C PRO A 35 -0.08 6.56 18.88
N HIS A 36 -0.24 7.88 18.86
CA HIS A 36 -0.63 8.64 20.04
C HIS A 36 -2.16 8.69 20.15
N GLU A 37 -2.71 7.93 21.07
CA GLU A 37 -4.14 7.96 21.41
C GLU A 37 -4.41 9.12 22.39
N GLY A 38 -4.55 10.35 21.89
CA GLY A 38 -5.08 11.48 22.66
C GLY A 38 -4.08 12.55 23.11
N SER A 39 -4.62 13.67 23.63
CA SER A 39 -3.94 14.96 23.86
C SER A 39 -2.86 14.99 24.95
N CYS A 40 -2.40 13.84 25.44
CA CYS A 40 -1.35 13.76 26.45
C CYS A 40 -0.04 13.35 25.77
N SER A 41 0.97 14.22 25.79
CA SER A 41 2.29 13.87 25.24
C SER A 41 2.88 12.69 26.01
N ARG A 42 3.33 11.65 25.30
CA ARG A 42 3.96 10.43 25.83
C ARG A 42 5.17 10.73 26.73
N ASP A 43 5.77 11.91 26.58
CA ASP A 43 6.82 12.44 27.47
C ASP A 43 6.40 12.55 28.94
N THR A 44 5.09 12.56 29.23
CA THR A 44 4.53 12.64 30.59
C THR A 44 4.20 11.28 31.18
N MET A 45 4.19 10.22 30.37
CA MET A 45 3.69 8.91 30.76
C MET A 45 4.81 8.06 31.41
N PRO A 46 4.53 7.31 32.49
CA PRO A 46 5.51 6.39 33.09
C PRO A 46 6.05 5.40 32.06
N LEU A 47 7.35 5.07 32.17
CA LEU A 47 8.04 4.15 31.26
C LEU A 47 7.36 2.78 31.12
N PRO A 48 6.88 2.13 32.20
CA PRO A 48 6.17 0.85 32.10
C PRO A 48 4.90 0.96 31.26
N ASP A 49 4.11 2.00 31.50
CA ASP A 49 2.84 2.21 30.83
C ASP A 49 3.03 2.43 29.31
N GLN A 50 4.14 3.07 28.90
CA GLN A 50 4.50 3.20 27.48
C GLN A 50 4.77 1.84 26.82
N ILE A 51 5.32 0.87 27.56
CA ILE A 51 5.57 -0.49 27.05
C ILE A 51 4.26 -1.26 26.96
N ASP A 52 3.38 -1.11 27.96
CA ASP A 52 2.08 -1.76 27.99
C ASP A 52 1.20 -1.28 26.83
N GLU A 53 1.19 0.02 26.54
CA GLU A 53 0.50 0.59 25.38
C GLU A 53 1.05 0.02 24.06
N ALA A 54 2.37 -0.06 23.91
CA ALA A 54 2.99 -0.64 22.73
C ALA A 54 2.62 -2.12 22.56
N THR A 55 2.55 -2.86 23.67
CA THR A 55 2.15 -4.27 23.69
C THR A 55 0.70 -4.43 23.25
N ASN A 56 -0.20 -3.60 23.79
CA ASN A 56 -1.61 -3.60 23.41
C ASN A 56 -1.79 -3.27 21.91
N TYR A 57 -1.01 -2.31 21.39
CA TYR A 57 -1.05 -1.96 19.97
C TYR A 57 -0.60 -3.13 19.08
N ILE A 58 0.43 -3.87 19.47
CA ILE A 58 0.86 -5.09 18.74
C ILE A 58 -0.28 -6.12 18.71
N THR A 59 -0.94 -6.38 19.85
CA THR A 59 -2.06 -7.33 19.92
C THR A 59 -3.23 -6.89 19.05
N GLN A 60 -3.56 -5.59 19.05
CA GLN A 60 -4.61 -5.04 18.19
C GLN A 60 -4.28 -5.22 16.70
N LEU A 61 -3.04 -4.91 16.29
CA LEU A 61 -2.60 -5.11 14.90
C LEU A 61 -2.66 -6.58 14.47
N GLN A 62 -2.29 -7.51 15.35
CA GLN A 62 -2.41 -8.94 15.09
C GLN A 62 -3.86 -9.36 14.84
N GLY A 63 -4.79 -8.88 15.68
CA GLY A 63 -6.22 -9.11 15.50
C GLY A 63 -6.77 -8.52 14.20
N ASN A 64 -6.35 -7.30 13.85
CA ASN A 64 -6.74 -6.65 12.61
C ASN A 64 -6.26 -7.42 11.38
N VAL A 65 -5.02 -7.92 11.39
CA VAL A 65 -4.47 -8.74 10.30
C VAL A 65 -5.28 -10.01 10.12
N GLU A 66 -5.67 -10.67 11.21
CA GLU A 66 -6.47 -11.89 11.16
C GLU A 66 -7.89 -11.61 10.66
N SER A 67 -8.54 -10.54 11.14
CA SER A 67 -9.86 -10.12 10.65
C SER A 67 -9.83 -9.80 9.14
N LEU A 68 -8.81 -9.09 8.67
CA LEU A 68 -8.64 -8.78 7.24
C LEU A 68 -8.34 -10.04 6.41
N ARG A 69 -7.64 -11.04 6.96
CA ARG A 69 -7.46 -12.36 6.33
C ARG A 69 -8.79 -13.08 6.17
N GLN A 70 -9.58 -13.15 7.23
CA GLN A 70 -10.90 -13.78 7.21
C GLN A 70 -11.85 -13.07 6.23
N GLN A 71 -11.88 -11.74 6.23
CA GLN A 71 -12.68 -10.97 5.25
C GLN A 71 -12.27 -11.28 3.81
N ARG A 72 -10.96 -11.31 3.53
CA ARG A 72 -10.42 -11.68 2.21
C ARG A 72 -10.84 -13.09 1.81
N ASP A 73 -10.77 -14.05 2.72
CA ASP A 73 -11.13 -15.44 2.43
C ASP A 73 -12.64 -15.63 2.27
N ASN A 74 -13.48 -14.89 3.02
CA ASN A 74 -14.93 -14.88 2.84
C ASN A 74 -15.33 -14.32 1.46
N LEU A 75 -14.70 -13.22 1.03
CA LEU A 75 -14.89 -12.67 -0.31
C LEU A 75 -14.43 -13.64 -1.40
N ARG A 76 -13.44 -14.49 -1.10
CA ARG A 76 -12.94 -15.52 -2.02
C ARG A 76 -13.79 -16.80 -2.01
N GLY A 77 -14.41 -17.13 -0.87
CA GLY A 77 -15.23 -18.33 -0.63
C GLY A 77 -16.71 -18.19 -0.98
N GLY A 78 -17.25 -16.98 -1.06
CA GLY A 78 -18.66 -16.69 -1.41
C GLY A 78 -19.07 -17.03 -2.85
N ARG A 79 -18.18 -17.58 -3.67
CA ARG A 79 -18.45 -18.02 -5.06
C ARG A 79 -18.84 -19.50 -5.16
N GLY A 80 -19.07 -20.18 -4.04
CA GLY A 80 -19.36 -21.60 -3.97
C GLY A 80 -20.73 -21.91 -3.35
N GLY A 81 -21.83 -21.48 -3.97
CA GLY A 81 -23.15 -21.89 -3.49
C GLY A 81 -24.29 -21.38 -4.35
N SER A 82 -25.01 -22.32 -4.97
CA SER A 82 -26.26 -22.17 -5.73
C SER A 82 -26.12 -21.81 -7.22
N ARG A 83 -25.87 -22.85 -8.03
CA ARG A 83 -26.36 -22.88 -9.43
C ARG A 83 -27.83 -23.30 -9.41
N PRO A 84 -28.66 -22.65 -10.22
CA PRO A 84 -29.47 -23.40 -11.17
C PRO A 84 -28.94 -23.16 -12.59
N SER A 85 -29.06 -24.22 -13.37
CA SER A 85 -28.67 -24.35 -14.77
C SER A 85 -29.08 -23.18 -15.66
N ARG A 86 -28.16 -22.72 -16.52
CA ARG A 86 -28.43 -22.47 -17.94
C ARG A 86 -27.13 -22.22 -18.72
N THR A 87 -26.85 -23.15 -19.63
CA THR A 87 -26.18 -23.03 -20.94
C THR A 87 -24.90 -22.20 -21.04
N GLY A 88 -23.84 -22.89 -21.50
CA GLY A 88 -22.46 -22.41 -21.56
C GLY A 88 -22.27 -21.00 -22.06
N LEU A 89 -21.68 -20.18 -21.18
CA LEU A 89 -20.71 -19.13 -21.47
C LEU A 89 -19.80 -19.13 -20.23
N SER A 90 -18.49 -18.97 -20.44
CA SER A 90 -17.45 -18.99 -19.40
C SER A 90 -17.88 -18.25 -18.11
N ASN A 91 -17.96 -18.97 -16.97
CA ASN A 91 -18.23 -18.38 -15.65
C ASN A 91 -17.04 -17.56 -15.11
N SER A 92 -16.18 -17.05 -15.98
CA SER A 92 -15.07 -16.20 -15.57
C SER A 92 -15.62 -14.85 -15.12
N PRO A 93 -15.24 -14.35 -13.93
CA PRO A 93 -15.67 -13.03 -13.45
C PRO A 93 -15.11 -11.86 -14.26
N VAL A 94 -14.21 -12.15 -15.20
CA VAL A 94 -13.62 -11.22 -16.15
C VAL A 94 -13.78 -11.83 -17.54
N GLN A 95 -14.50 -11.14 -18.41
CA GLN A 95 -14.64 -11.48 -19.83
C GLN A 95 -13.98 -10.38 -20.65
N ILE A 96 -13.01 -10.76 -21.49
CA ILE A 96 -12.32 -9.88 -22.42
C ILE A 96 -12.72 -10.32 -23.83
N GLN A 97 -13.34 -9.42 -24.58
CA GLN A 97 -13.61 -9.60 -26.00
C GLN A 97 -12.77 -8.61 -26.80
N ILE A 98 -12.19 -9.09 -27.89
CA ILE A 98 -11.41 -8.27 -28.82
C ILE A 98 -12.07 -8.45 -30.17
N ASN A 99 -12.63 -7.36 -30.69
CA ASN A 99 -13.26 -7.32 -32.00
C ASN A 99 -12.42 -6.43 -32.90
N GLU A 100 -12.28 -6.82 -34.17
CA GLU A 100 -11.62 -5.99 -35.17
C GLU A 100 -12.70 -5.55 -36.18
N THR A 101 -13.00 -4.26 -36.18
CA THR A 101 -14.01 -3.67 -37.05
C THR A 101 -13.40 -2.54 -37.87
N ASN A 102 -13.36 -2.73 -39.18
CA ASN A 102 -12.96 -1.71 -40.16
C ASN A 102 -11.57 -1.07 -39.90
N GLY A 103 -10.57 -1.90 -39.54
CA GLY A 103 -9.21 -1.45 -39.24
C GLY A 103 -9.00 -0.83 -37.85
N ALA A 104 -10.04 -0.81 -37.01
CA ALA A 104 -9.94 -0.44 -35.60
C ALA A 104 -10.09 -1.68 -34.71
N ILE A 105 -9.28 -1.76 -33.65
CA ILE A 105 -9.37 -2.81 -32.63
C ILE A 105 -10.24 -2.30 -31.48
N GLU A 106 -11.38 -2.94 -31.27
CA GLU A 106 -12.29 -2.70 -30.16
C GLU A 106 -12.05 -3.74 -29.06
N ILE A 107 -11.70 -3.27 -27.85
CA ILE A 107 -11.45 -4.13 -26.69
C ILE A 107 -12.58 -3.89 -25.69
N ILE A 108 -13.43 -4.90 -25.48
CA ILE A 108 -14.56 -4.86 -24.55
C ILE A 108 -14.20 -5.68 -23.32
N LEU A 109 -14.05 -4.99 -22.19
CA LEU A 109 -13.76 -5.60 -20.89
C LEU A 109 -15.02 -5.58 -20.02
N VAL A 110 -15.59 -6.76 -19.74
CA VAL A 110 -16.73 -6.94 -18.85
C VAL A 110 -16.24 -7.62 -17.57
N THR A 111 -16.33 -6.91 -16.45
CA THR A 111 -15.94 -7.44 -15.12
C THR A 111 -17.11 -7.40 -14.15
N GLY A 112 -17.27 -8.45 -13.35
CA GLY A 112 -18.19 -8.43 -12.22
C GLY A 112 -17.75 -7.43 -11.12
N LEU A 113 -18.70 -6.95 -10.32
CA LEU A 113 -18.46 -6.00 -9.21
C LEU A 113 -17.40 -6.52 -8.21
N GLU A 114 -17.36 -7.83 -8.01
CA GLU A 114 -16.37 -8.55 -7.19
C GLU A 114 -14.90 -8.40 -7.69
N CYS A 115 -14.68 -7.81 -8.86
CA CYS A 115 -13.37 -7.60 -9.47
C CYS A 115 -13.06 -6.12 -9.74
N GLN A 116 -13.75 -5.19 -9.06
CA GLN A 116 -13.57 -3.73 -9.23
C GLN A 116 -12.11 -3.28 -9.11
N PHE A 117 -11.35 -3.88 -8.19
CA PHE A 117 -9.92 -3.58 -8.02
C PHE A 117 -9.09 -3.97 -9.25
N VAL A 118 -9.36 -5.15 -9.82
CA VAL A 118 -8.68 -5.64 -11.04
C VAL A 118 -9.04 -4.75 -12.22
N PHE A 119 -10.31 -4.41 -12.38
CA PHE A 119 -10.77 -3.47 -13.40
C PHE A 119 -10.05 -2.12 -13.31
N ARG A 120 -9.99 -1.54 -12.09
CA ARG A 120 -9.30 -0.27 -11.85
C ARG A 120 -7.81 -0.34 -12.17
N ARG A 121 -7.14 -1.44 -11.81
CA ARG A 121 -5.72 -1.64 -12.16
C ARG A 121 -5.51 -1.79 -13.66
N MET A 122 -6.36 -2.55 -14.35
CA MET A 122 -6.29 -2.73 -15.80
C MET A 122 -6.49 -1.41 -16.54
N LEU A 123 -7.46 -0.58 -16.11
CA LEU A 123 -7.65 0.76 -16.66
C LEU A 123 -6.42 1.66 -16.45
N MET A 124 -5.81 1.62 -15.25
CA MET A 124 -4.59 2.40 -15.01
C MET A 124 -3.42 1.94 -15.88
N LEU A 125 -3.23 0.63 -16.06
CA LEU A 125 -2.18 0.09 -16.92
C LEU A 125 -2.44 0.42 -18.38
N LEU A 126 -3.68 0.31 -18.85
CA LEU A 126 -4.06 0.64 -20.22
C LEU A 126 -3.83 2.13 -20.51
N MET A 127 -4.24 3.02 -19.60
CA MET A 127 -3.97 4.46 -19.69
C MET A 127 -2.46 4.75 -19.76
N LEU A 128 -1.66 4.08 -18.93
CA LEU A 128 -0.21 4.21 -18.94
C LEU A 128 0.39 3.73 -20.28
N ILE A 129 -0.05 2.58 -20.77
CA ILE A 129 0.42 1.99 -22.03
C ILE A 129 0.04 2.88 -23.22
N ILE A 130 -1.16 3.45 -23.25
CA ILE A 130 -1.58 4.41 -24.28
C ILE A 130 -0.69 5.66 -24.26
N LEU A 131 -0.37 6.18 -23.08
CA LEU A 131 0.54 7.32 -22.92
C LEU A 131 1.98 7.00 -23.37
N LEU A 132 2.43 5.75 -23.19
CA LEU A 132 3.76 5.30 -23.59
C LEU A 132 3.85 4.96 -25.09
N LEU A 133 2.77 4.47 -25.70
CA LEU A 133 2.70 4.13 -27.13
C LEU A 133 2.51 5.36 -28.03
N ASN A 134 2.14 6.52 -27.49
CA ASN A 134 1.86 7.73 -28.28
C ASN A 134 2.43 9.02 -27.67
N PRO A 135 3.75 9.29 -27.79
CA PRO A 135 4.30 10.62 -27.52
C PRO A 135 3.93 11.66 -28.59
N LEU A 136 3.40 11.26 -29.77
CA LEU A 136 3.11 12.19 -30.87
C LEU A 136 1.76 12.92 -30.79
N PHE A 137 0.78 12.43 -30.01
CA PHE A 137 -0.53 13.09 -29.90
C PHE A 137 -0.49 14.42 -29.11
N PHE A 138 0.62 14.70 -28.42
CA PHE A 138 0.82 15.92 -27.63
C PHE A 138 2.09 16.68 -28.03
N THR A 139 2.46 16.65 -29.32
CA THR A 139 3.51 17.52 -29.87
C THR A 139 2.92 18.61 -30.75
N PRO A 140 3.56 19.79 -30.86
CA PRO A 140 3.07 20.97 -31.58
C PRO A 140 2.82 20.77 -33.10
N PHE A 141 3.03 19.57 -33.64
CA PHE A 141 2.71 19.23 -35.02
C PHE A 141 1.20 19.27 -35.33
N MET A 142 0.33 19.02 -34.36
CA MET A 142 -1.13 19.15 -34.54
C MET A 142 -1.57 20.61 -34.72
N LEU A 143 -0.92 21.58 -34.06
CA LEU A 143 -1.21 23.00 -34.30
C LEU A 143 -0.84 23.42 -35.73
N ARG A 144 0.22 22.84 -36.31
CA ARG A 144 0.61 23.11 -37.69
C ARG A 144 -0.35 22.49 -38.70
N TRP A 145 -0.90 21.31 -38.43
CA TRP A 145 -1.91 20.67 -39.29
C TRP A 145 -3.25 21.43 -39.27
N VAL A 146 -3.70 21.86 -38.09
CA VAL A 146 -4.93 22.68 -37.94
C VAL A 146 -4.79 24.05 -38.62
N MET A 147 -3.63 24.70 -38.53
CA MET A 147 -3.38 25.98 -39.20
C MET A 147 -3.27 25.83 -40.74
N GLN A 148 -2.71 24.73 -41.25
CA GLN A 148 -2.59 24.49 -42.68
C GLN A 148 -3.95 24.20 -43.35
N HIS A 149 -4.87 23.56 -42.63
CA HIS A 149 -6.20 23.23 -43.16
C HIS A 149 -7.20 24.40 -43.16
N GLN A 150 -6.97 25.45 -42.36
CA GLN A 150 -7.81 26.66 -42.37
C GLN A 150 -7.41 27.70 -43.44
N ALA A 151 -6.28 27.53 -44.12
CA ALA A 151 -5.80 28.48 -45.14
C ALA A 151 -6.21 28.13 -46.58
N ILE A 152 -6.99 27.06 -46.79
CA ILE A 152 -7.40 26.56 -48.13
C ILE A 152 -8.94 26.57 -48.27
N GLN A 153 -9.61 27.55 -47.65
CA GLN A 153 -11.00 27.93 -47.92
C GLN A 153 -11.01 29.45 -48.10
#